data_AF-A0A835Z2M2-F1
#
_entry.id   AF-A0A835Z2M2-F1
#
_cell.length_a   1.000
_cell.length_b   1.000
_cell.length_c   1.000
_cell.angle_alpha   90.00
_cell.angle_beta   90.00
_cell.angle_gamma   90.00
#
_symmetry.space_group_name_H-M   'P 1'
#
loop_
_entity.id
_entity.type
_entity.pdbx_description
1 polymer ?
#
loop_
_entity_poly.entity_id
_entity_poly.type
_entity_poly.pdbx_seq_one_letter_code
_entity_poly.pdbx_strand_id
1 'polypeptide(L)'
;MGSGKTYTSLLCAAALPSRQSARIKVTVICDVSLIGHWTKEIMAFHTPPGKRFQFNIVSYSQLEKRIRLDAVNEITKRVDLVIVDECQRYRHLSSVMLPQVNAIRSCNRVLLLSGTPIVNGAEDTVGFCYLSVGDADAPLSDAASRRCLVYSPRAYQDSENTIRRQTTPRSLWK
;
A
#
# COMPACT_ATOMS: atom_id res chain seq x y z
N MET A 1 15.49 -1.03 -6.75
CA MET A 1 14.93 -2.37 -6.45
C MET A 1 15.90 -3.09 -5.53
N GLY A 2 15.41 -3.94 -4.61
CA GLY A 2 16.24 -4.54 -3.53
C GLY A 2 16.05 -3.94 -2.13
N SER A 3 15.14 -2.97 -1.95
CA SER A 3 14.94 -2.26 -0.68
C SER A 3 13.98 -2.96 0.30
N GLY A 4 13.72 -4.26 0.13
CA GLY A 4 12.88 -5.04 1.05
C GLY A 4 11.39 -4.64 1.14
N LYS A 5 10.84 -3.90 0.15
CA LYS A 5 9.44 -3.42 0.18
C LYS A 5 8.44 -4.56 0.34
N THR A 6 8.63 -5.63 -0.43
CA THR A 6 7.77 -6.81 -0.42
C THR A 6 7.78 -7.45 0.97
N TYR A 7 8.95 -7.80 1.52
CA TYR A 7 9.04 -8.38 2.86
C TYR A 7 8.45 -7.46 3.95
N THR A 8 8.77 -6.17 3.90
CA THR A 8 8.23 -5.18 4.84
C THR A 8 6.70 -5.12 4.78
N SER A 9 6.12 -5.19 3.58
CA SER A 9 4.67 -5.19 3.41
C SER A 9 3.99 -6.43 3.99
N LEU A 10 4.66 -7.59 3.92
CA LEU A 10 4.18 -8.83 4.55
C LEU A 10 4.27 -8.74 6.07
N LEU A 11 5.32 -8.10 6.61
CA LEU A 11 5.41 -7.78 8.03
C LEU A 11 4.30 -6.80 8.47
N CYS A 12 3.96 -5.80 7.65
CA CYS A 12 2.83 -4.92 7.93
C CYS A 12 1.51 -5.69 7.98
N ALA A 13 1.28 -6.61 7.04
CA ALA A 13 0.13 -7.51 7.07
C ALA A 13 0.14 -8.38 8.35
N ALA A 14 1.32 -8.86 8.75
CA ALA A 14 1.49 -9.64 9.95
C ALA A 14 1.35 -8.85 11.26
N ALA A 15 1.47 -7.53 11.23
CA ALA A 15 1.19 -6.67 12.38
C ALA A 15 -0.32 -6.41 12.58
N LEU A 16 -1.17 -6.75 11.61
CA LEU A 16 -2.62 -6.55 11.73
C LEU A 16 -3.19 -7.37 12.90
N PRO A 17 -4.11 -6.81 13.70
CA PRO A 17 -4.77 -7.54 14.78
C PRO A 17 -5.59 -8.69 14.17
N SER A 18 -5.34 -9.91 14.64
CA SER A 18 -6.15 -11.06 14.26
C SER A 18 -7.43 -11.07 15.09
N ARG A 19 -8.59 -11.04 14.44
CA ARG A 19 -9.85 -11.44 15.10
C ARG A 19 -9.76 -12.94 15.37
N GLN A 20 -10.11 -13.38 16.58
CA GLN A 20 -10.01 -14.79 16.97
C GLN A 20 -10.65 -15.69 15.89
N SER A 21 -9.86 -16.65 15.40
CA SER A 21 -10.24 -17.66 14.38
C SER A 21 -10.43 -17.18 12.93
N ALA A 22 -10.35 -15.88 12.62
CA ALA A 22 -10.50 -15.40 11.25
C ALA A 22 -9.15 -15.36 10.49
N ARG A 23 -9.17 -15.70 9.20
CA ARG A 23 -8.03 -15.47 8.31
C ARG A 23 -7.91 -13.98 8.00
N ILE A 24 -6.70 -13.44 8.09
CA ILE A 24 -6.36 -12.09 7.63
C ILE A 24 -6.32 -12.13 6.10
N LYS A 25 -7.23 -11.40 5.46
CA LYS A 25 -7.33 -11.32 4.01
C LYS A 25 -6.52 -10.15 3.50
N VAL A 26 -5.58 -10.44 2.60
CA VAL A 26 -4.69 -9.44 2.02
C VAL A 26 -4.80 -9.52 0.50
N THR A 27 -5.06 -8.39 -0.15
CA THR A 27 -5.03 -8.29 -1.60
C THR A 27 -3.81 -7.50 -2.02
N VAL A 28 -2.99 -8.06 -2.91
CA VAL A 28 -1.87 -7.38 -3.54
C VAL A 28 -2.27 -6.99 -4.95
N ILE A 29 -2.11 -5.71 -5.29
CA ILE A 29 -2.31 -5.15 -6.62
C ILE A 29 -0.95 -4.79 -7.18
N CYS A 30 -0.54 -5.40 -8.28
CA CYS A 30 0.78 -5.19 -8.87
C CYS A 30 0.77 -5.31 -10.41
N ASP A 31 1.90 -5.07 -11.06
CA ASP A 31 2.06 -5.40 -12.48
C ASP A 31 2.13 -6.90 -12.71
N VAL A 32 1.67 -7.35 -13.89
CA VAL A 32 1.62 -8.79 -14.26
C VAL A 32 2.99 -9.46 -14.11
N SER A 33 4.07 -8.76 -14.47
CA SER A 33 5.44 -9.24 -14.35
C SER A 33 5.88 -9.50 -12.90
N LEU A 34 5.24 -8.87 -11.91
CA LEU A 34 5.58 -9.00 -10.50
C LEU A 34 4.79 -10.08 -9.78
N ILE A 35 3.75 -10.65 -10.39
CA ILE A 35 2.91 -11.69 -9.77
C ILE A 35 3.77 -12.87 -9.31
N GLY A 36 4.65 -13.38 -10.18
CA GLY A 36 5.52 -14.51 -9.85
C GLY A 36 6.48 -14.22 -8.69
N HIS A 37 6.97 -12.98 -8.59
CA HIS A 37 7.82 -12.55 -7.49
C HIS A 37 7.03 -12.50 -6.17
N TRP A 38 5.86 -11.87 -6.17
CA TRP A 38 4.97 -11.83 -5.01
C TRP A 38 4.56 -13.22 -4.53
N THR A 39 4.22 -14.13 -5.43
CA THR A 39 3.89 -15.51 -5.08
C THR A 39 5.05 -16.20 -4.36
N LYS A 40 6.28 -16.08 -4.87
CA LYS A 40 7.47 -16.67 -4.23
C LYS A 40 7.71 -16.11 -2.84
N GLU A 41 7.65 -14.79 -2.69
CA GLU A 41 7.85 -14.11 -1.40
C GLU A 41 6.77 -14.49 -0.38
N ILE A 42 5.50 -14.55 -0.80
CA ILE A 42 4.39 -14.98 0.06
C ILE A 42 4.57 -16.44 0.50
N MET A 43 5.02 -17.33 -0.39
CA MET A 43 5.28 -18.73 -0.04
C MET A 43 6.47 -18.90 0.89
N ALA A 44 7.50 -18.06 0.75
CA ALA A 44 8.67 -18.03 1.63
C ALA A 44 8.39 -17.33 2.98
N PHE A 45 7.30 -16.57 3.07
CA PHE A 45 6.97 -15.80 4.26
C PHE A 45 6.47 -16.70 5.39
N HIS A 46 7.26 -16.74 6.46
CA HIS A 46 6.91 -17.48 7.66
C HIS A 46 5.81 -16.75 8.41
N THR A 47 4.61 -17.32 8.37
CA THR A 47 3.44 -16.80 9.08
C THR A 47 3.68 -16.88 10.59
N PRO A 48 3.51 -15.77 11.35
CA PRO A 48 3.64 -15.81 12.80
C PRO A 48 2.65 -16.79 13.45
N PRO A 49 3.03 -17.45 14.56
CA PRO A 49 2.15 -18.38 15.27
C PRO A 49 0.79 -17.75 15.60
N GLY A 50 -0.29 -18.53 15.42
CA GLY A 50 -1.65 -18.09 15.70
C GLY A 50 -2.27 -17.17 14.64
N LYS A 51 -1.52 -16.77 13.60
CA LYS A 51 -2.07 -16.04 12.46
C LYS A 51 -2.29 -16.97 11.27
N ARG A 52 -3.30 -16.65 10.47
CA ARG A 52 -3.58 -17.31 9.19
C ARG A 52 -3.86 -16.24 8.17
N PHE A 53 -3.21 -16.33 7.02
CA PHE A 53 -3.40 -15.38 5.93
C PHE A 53 -4.14 -16.02 4.77
N GLN A 54 -4.89 -15.20 4.05
CA GLN A 54 -5.42 -15.50 2.73
C GLN A 54 -4.96 -14.37 1.81
N PHE A 55 -3.97 -14.67 0.97
CA PHE A 55 -3.45 -13.73 -0.02
C PHE A 55 -4.19 -13.89 -1.35
N ASN A 56 -4.51 -12.76 -1.98
CA ASN A 56 -5.02 -12.68 -3.33
C ASN A 56 -4.14 -11.70 -4.13
N ILE A 57 -3.55 -12.15 -5.23
CA ILE A 57 -2.68 -11.31 -6.07
C ILE A 57 -3.45 -10.98 -7.35
N VAL A 58 -3.58 -9.69 -7.66
CA VAL A 58 -4.37 -9.19 -8.79
C VAL A 58 -3.51 -8.24 -9.59
N SER A 59 -3.49 -8.39 -10.92
CA SER A 59 -2.84 -7.39 -11.76
C SER A 59 -3.71 -6.14 -11.91
N TYR A 60 -3.10 -4.99 -12.23
CA TYR A 60 -3.85 -3.79 -12.62
C TYR A 60 -4.88 -4.05 -13.74
N SER A 61 -4.52 -4.86 -14.74
CA SER A 61 -5.43 -5.23 -15.83
C SER A 61 -6.58 -6.15 -15.39
N GLN A 62 -6.34 -7.04 -14.41
CA GLN A 62 -7.39 -7.87 -13.83
C GLN A 62 -8.33 -7.04 -12.94
N LEU A 63 -7.78 -6.09 -12.18
CA LEU A 63 -8.56 -5.14 -11.39
C LEU A 63 -9.53 -4.36 -12.29
N GLU A 64 -9.02 -3.80 -13.38
CA GLU A 64 -9.83 -3.07 -14.35
C GLU A 64 -10.97 -3.94 -14.93
N LYS A 65 -10.66 -5.17 -15.34
CA LYS A 65 -11.67 -6.12 -15.84
C LYS A 65 -12.74 -6.42 -14.80
N ARG A 66 -12.34 -6.65 -13.54
CA ARG A 66 -13.29 -6.95 -12.46
C ARG A 66 -14.16 -5.76 -12.09
N ILE A 67 -13.65 -4.54 -12.22
CA ILE A 67 -14.46 -3.32 -12.03
C ILE A 67 -15.53 -3.21 -13.12
N ARG A 68 -15.17 -3.47 -14.39
CA ARG A 68 -16.16 -3.46 -15.48
C ARG A 68 -17.26 -4.50 -15.31
N LEU A 69 -17.00 -5.57 -14.57
CA LEU A 69 -17.95 -6.66 -14.28
C LEU A 69 -18.68 -6.49 -12.93
N ASP A 70 -18.52 -5.34 -12.24
CA ASP A 70 -19.04 -5.10 -10.89
C ASP A 70 -18.61 -6.12 -9.81
N ALA A 71 -17.55 -6.89 -10.09
CA ALA A 71 -16.96 -7.89 -9.20
C ALA A 71 -15.96 -7.28 -8.19
N VAL A 72 -16.08 -5.98 -7.91
CA VAL A 72 -15.14 -5.19 -7.08
C VAL A 72 -15.16 -5.61 -5.61
N ASN A 73 -16.34 -6.03 -5.15
CA ASN A 73 -16.60 -6.34 -3.74
C ASN A 73 -15.68 -7.44 -3.19
N GLU A 74 -15.26 -8.39 -4.03
CA GLU A 74 -14.36 -9.47 -3.63
C GLU A 74 -12.91 -9.03 -3.45
N ILE A 75 -12.50 -7.97 -4.15
CA ILE A 75 -11.12 -7.45 -4.15
C ILE A 75 -10.91 -6.51 -2.96
N THR A 76 -11.96 -5.80 -2.53
CA THR A 76 -11.83 -4.58 -1.72
C THR A 76 -12.70 -4.56 -0.45
N LYS A 77 -13.99 -4.96 -0.53
CA LYS A 77 -14.94 -4.78 0.59
C LYS A 77 -14.85 -5.83 1.70
N ARG A 78 -14.10 -6.92 1.51
CA ARG A 78 -13.95 -8.01 2.50
C ARG A 78 -12.50 -8.32 2.82
N VAL A 79 -11.61 -7.36 2.61
CA VAL A 79 -10.17 -7.52 2.74
C VAL A 79 -9.67 -6.63 3.89
N ASP A 80 -8.78 -7.17 4.71
CA ASP A 80 -8.24 -6.47 5.89
C ASP A 80 -7.14 -5.47 5.49
N LEU A 81 -6.43 -5.75 4.39
CA LEU A 81 -5.39 -4.89 3.84
C LEU A 81 -5.28 -5.03 2.31
N VAL A 82 -5.25 -3.91 1.61
CA VAL A 82 -4.83 -3.84 0.21
C VAL A 82 -3.42 -3.29 0.13
N ILE A 83 -2.54 -3.98 -0.58
CA ILE A 83 -1.18 -3.55 -0.89
C ILE A 83 -1.15 -3.18 -2.36
N VAL A 84 -0.75 -1.95 -2.67
CA VAL A 84 -0.63 -1.44 -4.06
C VAL A 84 0.85 -1.26 -4.36
N ASP A 85 1.40 -2.13 -5.20
CA ASP A 85 2.80 -2.10 -5.61
C ASP A 85 3.00 -1.27 -6.87
N GLU A 86 4.13 -0.57 -6.93
CA GLU A 86 4.41 0.47 -7.93
C GLU A 86 3.27 1.49 -8.07
N CYS A 87 2.76 1.96 -6.92
CA CYS A 87 1.62 2.87 -6.80
C CYS A 87 1.81 4.22 -7.50
N GLN A 88 3.04 4.58 -7.91
CA GLN A 88 3.28 5.73 -8.77
C GLN A 88 2.51 5.68 -10.09
N ARG A 89 1.97 4.52 -10.49
CA ARG A 89 1.04 4.39 -11.61
C ARG A 89 -0.15 5.34 -11.52
N TYR A 90 -0.57 5.70 -10.30
CA TYR A 90 -1.70 6.61 -10.05
C TYR A 90 -1.31 8.09 -9.92
N ARG A 91 -0.08 8.49 -10.27
CA ARG A 91 0.34 9.90 -10.28
C ARG A 91 -0.51 10.75 -11.22
N HIS A 92 -0.70 10.27 -12.45
CA HIS A 92 -1.53 10.94 -13.44
C HIS A 92 -2.88 10.22 -13.54
N LEU A 93 -3.80 10.58 -12.63
CA LEU A 93 -5.14 10.02 -12.61
C LEU A 93 -5.85 10.30 -13.93
N SER A 94 -6.24 9.24 -14.63
CA SER A 94 -7.15 9.32 -15.77
C SER A 94 -8.56 8.91 -15.35
N SER A 95 -9.57 9.29 -16.14
CA SER A 95 -10.97 8.89 -15.91
C SER A 95 -11.14 7.37 -15.82
N VAL A 96 -10.34 6.60 -16.54
CA VAL A 96 -10.34 5.13 -16.52
C VAL A 96 -9.78 4.56 -15.21
N MET A 97 -8.89 5.29 -14.53
CA MET A 97 -8.30 4.90 -13.25
C MET A 97 -9.19 5.25 -12.05
N LEU A 98 -10.08 6.24 -12.17
CA LEU A 98 -10.93 6.67 -11.05
C LEU A 98 -11.75 5.53 -10.42
N PRO A 99 -12.39 4.62 -11.20
CA PRO A 99 -13.08 3.47 -10.62
C PRO A 99 -12.14 2.54 -9.83
N GLN A 100 -10.89 2.39 -10.28
CA GLN A 100 -9.88 1.60 -9.57
C GLN A 100 -9.50 2.25 -8.24
N VAL A 101 -9.28 3.56 -8.25
CA VAL A 101 -8.96 4.31 -7.05
C VAL A 101 -10.11 4.26 -6.05
N ASN A 102 -11.35 4.48 -6.49
CA ASN A 102 -12.53 4.39 -5.63
C ASN A 102 -12.68 2.99 -5.02
N ALA A 103 -12.44 1.94 -5.80
CA ALA A 103 -12.41 0.57 -5.30
C ALA A 103 -11.34 0.41 -4.20
N ILE A 104 -10.10 0.84 -4.45
CA ILE A 104 -9.00 0.75 -3.47
C ILE A 104 -9.33 1.53 -2.19
N ARG A 105 -9.88 2.75 -2.32
CA ARG A 105 -10.26 3.62 -1.18
C ARG A 105 -11.40 3.07 -0.33
N SER A 106 -12.24 2.21 -0.90
CA SER A 106 -13.30 1.54 -0.15
C SER A 106 -12.79 0.49 0.83
N CYS A 107 -11.49 0.17 0.80
CA CYS A 107 -10.86 -0.79 1.71
C CYS A 107 -10.57 -0.16 3.07
N ASN A 108 -10.59 -0.99 4.11
CA ASN A 108 -10.28 -0.55 5.47
C ASN A 108 -8.84 -0.06 5.63
N ARG A 109 -7.87 -0.70 4.96
CA ARG A 109 -6.46 -0.35 5.06
C ARG A 109 -5.80 -0.48 3.70
N VAL A 110 -5.00 0.52 3.35
CA VAL A 110 -4.28 0.56 2.07
C VAL A 110 -2.81 0.85 2.34
N LEU A 111 -1.93 -0.01 1.84
CA LEU A 111 -0.48 0.17 1.88
C LEU A 111 0.01 0.44 0.47
N LEU A 112 0.54 1.63 0.24
CA LEU A 112 1.07 2.06 -1.06
C LEU A 112 2.59 1.89 -1.07
N LEU A 113 3.10 1.11 -2.02
CA LEU A 113 4.53 0.86 -2.19
C LEU A 113 5.01 1.52 -3.48
N SER A 114 5.98 2.43 -3.37
CA SER A 114 6.61 3.04 -4.54
C SER A 114 8.13 2.91 -4.48
N GLY A 115 8.76 2.62 -5.62
CA GLY A 115 10.20 2.74 -5.79
C GLY A 115 10.67 4.16 -6.09
N THR A 116 9.77 5.06 -6.47
CA THR A 116 10.11 6.40 -6.98
C THR A 116 9.58 7.47 -6.03
N PRO A 117 10.41 8.45 -5.62
CA PRO A 117 9.91 9.57 -4.82
C PRO A 117 8.87 10.35 -5.63
N ILE A 118 7.87 10.90 -4.95
CA ILE A 118 6.91 11.88 -5.50
C ILE A 118 7.77 13.04 -6.02
N VAL A 119 7.80 13.28 -7.34
CA VAL A 119 8.72 14.25 -7.94
C VAL A 119 8.02 15.59 -7.99
N ASN A 120 7.92 16.27 -6.84
CA ASN A 120 7.65 17.72 -6.63
C ASN A 120 6.58 18.44 -7.50
N GLY A 121 5.77 17.75 -8.28
CA GLY A 121 4.63 18.30 -9.00
C GLY A 121 3.40 18.28 -8.11
N ALA A 122 2.58 19.34 -8.16
CA ALA A 122 1.31 19.38 -7.47
C ALA A 122 0.42 18.18 -7.86
N GLU A 123 0.48 17.76 -9.13
CA GLU A 123 -0.28 16.63 -9.67
C GLU A 123 0.10 15.28 -9.03
N ASP A 124 1.40 15.01 -8.85
CA ASP A 124 1.88 13.79 -8.19
C ASP A 124 1.32 13.70 -6.76
N THR A 125 1.30 14.83 -6.05
CA THR A 125 0.77 14.89 -4.68
C THR A 125 -0.74 14.66 -4.66
N VAL A 126 -1.49 15.24 -5.61
CA VAL A 126 -2.94 15.06 -5.71
C VAL A 126 -3.30 13.60 -5.95
N GLY A 127 -2.64 12.90 -6.86
CA GLY A 127 -2.92 11.48 -7.13
C GLY A 127 -2.73 10.59 -5.89
N PHE A 128 -1.65 10.79 -5.14
CA PHE A 128 -1.40 10.07 -3.90
C PHE A 128 -2.37 10.45 -2.78
N CYS A 129 -2.63 11.75 -2.58
CA CYS A 129 -3.64 12.21 -1.63
C CYS A 129 -5.01 11.62 -1.95
N TYR A 130 -5.35 11.50 -3.23
CA TYR A 130 -6.62 10.90 -3.64
C TYR A 130 -6.73 9.42 -3.25
N LEU A 131 -5.63 8.65 -3.32
CA LEU A 131 -5.58 7.28 -2.80
C LEU A 131 -5.59 7.19 -1.27
N SER A 132 -5.09 8.22 -0.58
CA SER A 132 -4.91 8.23 0.87
C SER A 132 -6.11 8.77 1.65
N VAL A 133 -6.92 9.63 1.04
CA VAL A 133 -8.11 10.20 1.68
C VAL A 133 -9.23 9.16 1.62
N GLY A 134 -9.79 8.75 2.76
CA GLY A 134 -10.99 7.90 2.82
C GLY A 134 -12.18 8.58 2.12
N ASP A 135 -13.32 7.90 1.97
CA ASP A 135 -14.52 8.58 1.46
C ASP A 135 -14.80 9.81 2.34
N ALA A 136 -14.94 10.98 1.72
CA ALA A 136 -15.26 12.22 2.43
C ALA A 136 -16.60 12.12 3.19
N ASP A 137 -17.47 11.22 2.75
CA ASP A 137 -18.80 10.96 3.32
C ASP A 137 -18.80 9.83 4.38
N ALA A 138 -17.64 9.22 4.68
CA ALA A 138 -17.57 8.24 5.76
C ALA A 138 -17.72 8.96 7.11
N PRO A 139 -18.61 8.50 8.01
CA PRO A 139 -18.75 9.10 9.33
C PRO A 139 -17.40 9.13 10.06
N LEU A 140 -17.10 10.23 10.74
CA LEU A 140 -15.81 10.50 11.42
C LEU A 140 -15.33 9.36 12.34
N SER A 141 -16.25 8.53 12.86
CA SER A 141 -15.94 7.33 13.65
C SER A 141 -15.24 6.22 12.85
N ASP A 142 -15.50 6.12 11.55
CA ASP A 142 -14.89 5.14 10.63
C ASP A 142 -13.62 5.69 9.96
N ALA A 143 -13.56 7.01 9.75
CA ALA A 143 -12.43 7.69 9.13
C ALA A 143 -11.10 7.50 9.90
N ALA A 144 -11.15 7.43 11.24
CA ALA A 144 -9.97 7.19 12.09
C ALA A 144 -9.40 5.75 11.96
N SER A 145 -10.22 4.81 11.48
CA SER A 145 -9.85 3.39 11.31
C SER A 145 -9.22 3.12 9.93
N ARG A 146 -9.52 3.98 8.94
CA ARG A 146 -8.95 3.92 7.58
C ARG A 146 -7.58 4.58 7.55
N ARG A 147 -6.52 3.77 7.60
CA ARG A 147 -5.13 4.26 7.54
C ARG A 147 -4.52 3.89 6.20
N CYS A 148 -4.17 4.90 5.41
CA CYS A 148 -3.28 4.77 4.28
C CYS A 148 -1.84 4.94 4.76
N LEU A 149 -0.98 3.97 4.48
CA LEU A 149 0.46 4.07 4.74
C LEU A 149 1.18 4.11 3.40
N VAL A 150 2.04 5.10 3.21
CA VAL A 150 2.89 5.23 2.02
C VAL A 150 4.32 4.87 2.42
N TYR A 151 4.85 3.78 1.86
CA TYR A 151 6.25 3.40 2.07
C TYR A 151 7.11 3.87 0.89
N SER A 152 8.03 4.80 1.17
CA SER A 152 9.07 5.25 0.24
C SER A 152 10.45 5.06 0.89
N PRO A 153 11.30 4.16 0.36
CA PRO A 153 12.63 3.90 0.91
C PRO A 153 13.52 5.15 0.98
N ARG A 154 13.33 6.11 0.07
CA ARG A 154 14.10 7.36 0.02
C ARG A 154 13.68 8.37 1.09
N ALA A 155 12.38 8.47 1.38
CA ALA A 155 11.89 9.34 2.45
C ALA A 155 12.44 8.94 3.82
N TYR A 156 12.70 7.64 4.03
CA TYR A 156 13.37 7.14 5.24
C TYR A 156 14.88 7.49 5.26
N GLN A 157 15.57 7.39 4.13
CA GLN A 157 17.00 7.79 4.06
C GLN A 157 17.18 9.31 4.22
N ASP A 158 16.27 10.12 3.68
CA ASP A 158 16.31 11.58 3.81
C ASP A 158 16.00 12.04 5.25
N SER A 159 15.10 11.34 5.97
CA SER A 159 14.84 11.61 7.38
C SER A 159 16.00 11.20 8.28
N GLU A 160 16.64 10.05 8.06
CA GLU A 160 17.86 9.65 8.78
C GLU A 160 19.02 10.63 8.54
N ASN A 161 19.20 11.11 7.30
CA ASN A 161 20.23 12.10 6.98
C ASN A 161 19.94 13.47 7.63
N THR A 162 18.67 13.85 7.73
CA THR A 162 18.25 15.09 8.40
C THR A 162 18.47 15.01 9.91
N ILE A 163 18.16 13.88 10.53
CA ILE A 163 18.41 13.63 11.96
C ILE A 163 19.92 13.61 12.24
N ARG A 164 20.73 12.95 11.41
CA ARG A 164 22.20 12.94 11.55
C ARG A 164 22.82 14.34 11.42
N ARG A 165 22.27 15.22 10.59
CA ARG A 165 22.70 16.62 10.46
C ARG A 165 22.31 17.48 11.65
N GLN A 166 21.26 17.13 12.39
CA GLN A 166 20.84 17.83 13.60
C GLN A 166 21.58 17.35 14.86
N THR A 167 22.08 16.11 14.87
CA THR A 167 22.80 15.52 16.01
C THR A 167 24.33 15.62 15.91
N THR A 168 24.88 16.18 14.82
CA THR A 168 26.33 16.43 14.74
C THR A 168 26.68 17.70 15.53
N PRO A 169 27.54 17.62 16.57
CA PRO A 169 27.98 18.81 17.31
C PRO A 169 28.72 19.76 16.37
N ARG A 170 28.36 21.04 16.37
CA ARG A 170 29.02 22.11 15.59
C ARG A 170 30.51 22.35 15.93
N SER A 171 31.11 21.56 16.82
CA SER A 171 32.47 21.76 17.34
C SER A 171 33.59 21.14 16.50
N LEU A 172 33.30 20.56 15.32
CA LEU A 172 34.31 19.92 14.46
C LEU A 172 34.63 20.69 13.17
N TRP A 173 34.24 21.96 13.08
CA TRP A 173 34.69 22.85 12.01
C TRP A 173 35.72 23.84 12.60
N LYS A 174 36.98 23.41 12.61
CA LYS A 174 38.16 24.28 12.65
C LYS A 174 39.08 23.87 11.51
#